data_AF-A0A1Q7U0K4-F1
#
_entry.id   AF-A0A1Q7U0K4-F1
#
_cell.length_a   1.000
_cell.length_b   1.000
_cell.length_c   1.000
_cell.angle_alpha   90.00
_cell.angle_beta   90.00
_cell.angle_gamma   90.00
#
_symmetry.space_group_name_H-M   'P 1'
#
loop_
_entity.id
_entity.type
_entity.pdbx_description
1 polymer ?
#
loop_
_entity_poly.entity_id
_entity_poly.type
_entity_poly.pdbx_seq_one_letter_code
_entity_poly.pdbx_strand_id
1 'polypeptide(L)'
;MKSRKLLMFGLALCVVVFACAAGFAGPKPADGNAVTDWNTIAIAAVLVDPGRIRDSRALAIVQAAVHDAVNAIDRRYQPYTGNLWAPGASLDAAVAAAARDVLVTLSPRTASTTQAAYDAALSQIREGPAP
;
A
#
# COMPACT_ATOMS: atom_id res chain seq x y z
N MET A 1 -35.69 -27.16 22.39
CA MET A 1 -35.05 -25.97 23.02
C MET A 1 -33.55 -25.81 22.74
N LYS A 2 -32.85 -26.80 22.17
CA LYS A 2 -31.39 -26.78 21.93
C LYS A 2 -30.98 -26.11 20.59
N SER A 3 -31.87 -26.12 19.59
CA SER A 3 -31.59 -25.62 18.23
C SER A 3 -31.59 -24.09 18.08
N ARG A 4 -32.33 -23.34 18.93
CA ARG A 4 -32.36 -21.87 18.90
C ARG A 4 -31.04 -21.24 19.42
N LYS A 5 -30.33 -21.94 20.31
CA LYS A 5 -29.04 -21.49 20.86
C LYS A 5 -27.88 -21.67 19.87
N LEU A 6 -27.96 -22.69 19.01
CA LEU A 6 -26.95 -22.95 17.97
C LEU A 6 -27.03 -21.96 16.81
N LEU A 7 -28.26 -21.55 16.44
CA LEU A 7 -28.48 -20.52 15.42
C LEU A 7 -28.03 -19.12 15.90
N MET A 8 -28.24 -18.78 17.17
CA MET A 8 -27.77 -17.51 17.76
C MET A 8 -26.24 -17.46 17.92
N PHE A 9 -25.57 -18.59 18.21
CA PHE A 9 -24.11 -18.67 18.24
C PHE A 9 -23.49 -18.53 16.84
N GLY A 10 -24.11 -19.14 15.82
CA GLY A 10 -23.69 -18.98 14.42
C GLY A 10 -23.86 -17.56 13.89
N LEU A 11 -24.97 -16.88 14.26
CA LEU A 11 -25.22 -15.49 13.88
C LEU A 11 -24.27 -14.52 14.60
N ALA A 12 -23.99 -14.75 15.90
CA ALA A 12 -23.05 -13.93 16.67
C ALA A 12 -21.59 -14.06 16.14
N LEU A 13 -21.18 -15.24 15.68
CA LEU A 13 -19.86 -15.45 15.07
C LEU A 13 -19.73 -14.73 13.72
N CYS A 14 -20.78 -14.72 12.88
CA CYS A 14 -20.79 -13.96 11.62
C CYS A 14 -20.73 -12.44 11.85
N VAL A 15 -21.36 -11.92 12.90
CA VAL A 15 -21.36 -10.47 13.20
C VAL A 15 -20.00 -9.99 13.71
N VAL A 16 -19.27 -10.82 14.48
CA VAL A 16 -17.91 -10.46 14.95
C VAL A 16 -16.87 -10.50 13.83
N VAL A 17 -16.98 -11.45 12.89
CA VAL A 17 -16.09 -11.50 11.71
C VAL A 17 -16.31 -10.30 10.78
N PHE A 18 -17.55 -9.86 10.60
CA PHE A 18 -17.85 -8.69 9.74
C PHE A 18 -17.41 -7.36 10.38
N ALA A 19 -17.44 -7.26 11.72
CA ALA A 19 -17.03 -6.05 12.44
C ALA A 19 -15.51 -5.81 12.47
N CYS A 20 -14.67 -6.84 12.29
CA CYS A 20 -13.22 -6.65 12.15
C CYS A 20 -12.81 -6.15 10.75
N ALA A 21 -13.64 -6.35 9.72
CA ALA A 21 -13.35 -5.89 8.36
C ALA A 21 -13.70 -4.40 8.14
N ALA A 22 -14.49 -3.79 9.03
CA ALA A 22 -14.99 -2.42 8.86
C ALA A 22 -14.11 -1.33 9.53
N GLY A 23 -13.00 -1.71 10.17
CA GLY A 23 -12.28 -0.85 11.10
C GLY A 23 -11.00 -0.19 10.61
N PHE A 24 -10.49 -0.51 9.43
CA PHE A 24 -9.31 0.15 8.87
C PHE A 24 -9.65 0.76 7.52
N ALA A 25 -10.34 1.89 7.56
CA ALA A 25 -10.11 2.89 6.55
C ALA A 25 -8.64 3.29 6.67
N GLY A 26 -7.80 2.73 5.79
CA GLY A 26 -6.47 3.26 5.56
C GLY A 26 -6.57 4.76 5.29
N PRO A 27 -5.48 5.53 5.46
CA PRO A 27 -5.50 6.96 5.19
C PRO A 27 -6.21 7.21 3.86
N LYS A 28 -7.34 7.92 3.91
CA LYS A 28 -8.02 8.40 2.71
C LYS A 28 -6.95 9.11 1.88
N PRO A 29 -6.82 8.81 0.58
CA PRO A 29 -5.95 9.60 -0.28
C PRO A 29 -6.24 11.07 0.04
N ALA A 30 -5.19 11.82 0.39
CA ALA A 30 -5.34 13.27 0.40
C ALA A 30 -5.78 13.67 -1.03
N ASP A 31 -6.19 14.90 -1.29
CA ASP A 31 -6.44 15.36 -2.66
C ASP A 31 -5.16 15.38 -3.56
N GLY A 32 -4.15 14.56 -3.22
CA GLY A 32 -2.85 14.40 -3.87
C GLY A 32 -2.78 13.20 -4.82
N ASN A 33 -1.55 12.88 -5.26
CA ASN A 33 -1.26 11.79 -6.18
C ASN A 33 -0.67 10.58 -5.45
N ALA A 34 -0.50 9.46 -6.17
CA ALA A 34 0.05 8.23 -5.62
C ALA A 34 1.38 8.44 -4.87
N VAL A 35 2.27 9.34 -5.32
CA VAL A 35 3.55 9.58 -4.64
C VAL A 35 3.34 10.17 -3.24
N THR A 36 2.44 11.15 -3.11
CA THR A 36 2.12 11.76 -1.80
C THR A 36 1.35 10.81 -0.88
N ASP A 37 0.47 9.97 -1.43
CA ASP A 37 -0.27 8.98 -0.65
C ASP A 37 0.67 7.92 -0.09
N TRP A 38 1.54 7.36 -0.94
CA TRP A 38 2.50 6.35 -0.53
C TRP A 38 3.60 6.89 0.37
N ASN A 39 3.95 8.18 0.29
CA ASN A 39 4.78 8.82 1.31
C ASN A 39 4.10 8.83 2.69
N THR A 40 2.81 9.15 2.74
CA THR A 40 2.03 9.15 4.00
C THR A 40 1.96 7.74 4.60
N ILE A 41 1.69 6.72 3.76
CA ILE A 41 1.69 5.31 4.17
C ILE A 41 3.08 4.89 4.68
N ALA A 42 4.15 5.26 3.98
CA ALA A 42 5.52 4.90 4.35
C ALA A 42 5.92 5.51 5.72
N ILE A 43 5.57 6.77 5.96
CA ILE A 43 5.80 7.43 7.26
C ILE A 43 5.05 6.68 8.37
N ALA A 44 3.76 6.38 8.15
CA ALA A 44 2.98 5.63 9.13
C ALA A 44 3.57 4.23 9.40
N ALA A 45 4.07 3.55 8.36
CA ALA A 45 4.65 2.23 8.47
C ALA A 45 5.93 2.19 9.31
N VAL A 46 6.87 3.12 9.08
CA VAL A 46 8.15 3.14 9.82
C VAL A 46 7.97 3.55 11.29
N LEU A 47 6.95 4.35 11.60
CA LEU A 47 6.68 4.81 12.97
C LEU A 47 6.06 3.73 13.89
N VAL A 48 5.71 2.55 13.36
CA VAL A 48 5.28 1.41 14.18
C VAL A 48 6.43 0.78 14.99
N ASP A 49 7.67 0.92 14.51
CA ASP A 49 8.89 0.48 15.21
C ASP A 49 9.99 1.54 15.09
N PRO A 50 9.83 2.70 15.75
CA PRO A 50 10.59 3.90 15.44
C PRO A 50 12.08 3.75 15.76
N GLY A 51 12.92 4.19 14.84
CA GLY A 51 14.37 4.28 15.02
C GLY A 51 14.96 5.30 14.08
N ARG A 52 15.22 6.53 14.55
CA ARG A 52 15.60 7.72 13.75
C ARG A 52 16.42 7.44 12.48
N ILE A 53 17.57 6.77 12.60
CA ILE A 53 18.45 6.46 11.45
C ILE A 53 17.82 5.41 10.51
N ARG A 54 17.19 4.37 11.08
CA ARG A 54 16.47 3.34 10.34
C ARG A 54 15.30 3.94 9.56
N ASP A 55 14.55 4.84 10.19
CA ASP A 55 13.37 5.48 9.61
C ASP A 55 13.76 6.33 8.41
N SER A 56 14.76 7.23 8.58
CA SER A 56 15.27 8.04 7.47
C SER A 56 15.82 7.19 6.32
N ARG A 57 16.56 6.10 6.63
CA ARG A 57 17.08 5.18 5.62
C ARG A 57 15.94 4.46 4.88
N ALA A 58 14.93 3.96 5.60
CA ALA A 58 13.81 3.26 5.01
C ALA A 58 13.02 4.18 4.07
N LEU A 59 12.71 5.41 4.50
CA LEU A 59 12.02 6.40 3.68
C LEU A 59 12.83 6.77 2.42
N ALA A 60 14.15 6.93 2.54
CA ALA A 60 15.00 7.19 1.38
C ALA A 60 14.97 6.04 0.35
N ILE A 61 14.98 4.78 0.81
CA ILE A 61 14.89 3.62 -0.08
C ILE A 61 13.52 3.54 -0.76
N VAL A 62 12.43 3.80 -0.02
CA VAL A 62 11.07 3.86 -0.60
C VAL A 62 11.02 4.90 -1.72
N GLN A 63 11.53 6.11 -1.47
CA GLN A 63 11.49 7.19 -2.46
C GLN A 63 12.42 6.95 -3.65
N ALA A 64 13.57 6.30 -3.46
CA ALA A 64 14.42 5.86 -4.57
C ALA A 64 13.70 4.84 -5.47
N ALA A 65 12.99 3.87 -4.88
CA ALA A 65 12.22 2.88 -5.64
C ALA A 65 11.04 3.54 -6.39
N VAL A 66 10.32 4.45 -5.75
CA VAL A 66 9.23 5.22 -6.38
C VAL A 66 9.75 6.09 -7.53
N HIS A 67 10.89 6.77 -7.33
CA HIS A 67 11.54 7.55 -8.39
C HIS A 67 11.87 6.69 -9.62
N ASP A 68 12.46 5.51 -9.41
CA ASP A 68 12.81 4.61 -10.50
C ASP A 68 11.57 4.06 -11.21
N ALA A 69 10.51 3.75 -10.46
CA ALA A 69 9.23 3.32 -11.03
C ALA A 69 8.59 4.39 -11.92
N VAL A 70 8.58 5.65 -11.48
CA VAL A 70 8.06 6.77 -12.29
C VAL A 70 8.90 6.96 -13.56
N ASN A 71 10.24 6.93 -13.44
CA ASN A 71 11.14 7.09 -14.59
C ASN A 71 11.18 5.87 -15.53
N ALA A 72 10.62 4.73 -15.11
CA ALA A 72 10.39 3.60 -15.99
C ALA A 72 9.19 3.84 -16.92
N ILE A 73 8.22 4.66 -16.52
CA ILE A 73 6.99 4.94 -17.28
C ILE A 73 7.14 6.22 -18.10
N ASP A 74 7.47 7.33 -17.44
CA ASP A 74 7.67 8.64 -18.04
C ASP A 74 9.07 9.14 -17.65
N ARG A 75 10.05 8.80 -18.49
CA ARG A 75 11.45 9.03 -18.18
C ARG A 75 11.82 10.49 -18.33
N ARG A 76 12.14 11.13 -17.21
CA ARG A 76 12.63 12.51 -17.14
C ARG A 76 14.04 12.59 -16.54
N TYR A 77 14.41 11.60 -15.75
CA TYR A 77 15.67 11.52 -15.01
C TYR A 77 16.31 10.13 -15.17
N GLN A 78 17.58 10.03 -14.79
CA GLN A 78 18.31 8.77 -14.75
C GLN A 78 17.86 7.93 -13.54
N PRO A 79 17.42 6.67 -13.72
CA PRO A 79 17.10 5.78 -12.60
C PRO A 79 18.33 5.49 -11.72
N TYR A 80 18.12 5.30 -10.41
CA TYR A 80 19.17 5.00 -9.44
C TYR A 80 19.64 3.55 -9.46
N THR A 81 18.73 2.60 -9.66
CA THR A 81 19.00 1.16 -9.46
C THR A 81 18.86 0.34 -10.74
N GLY A 82 17.77 0.50 -11.47
CA GLY A 82 17.42 -0.32 -12.62
C GLY A 82 17.02 0.50 -13.85
N ASN A 83 17.50 0.10 -15.03
CA ASN A 83 17.12 0.73 -16.30
C ASN A 83 15.91 0.03 -16.92
N LEU A 84 14.75 0.16 -16.27
CA LEU A 84 13.47 -0.39 -16.74
C LEU A 84 12.76 0.60 -17.68
N TRP A 85 12.08 0.08 -18.71
CA TRP A 85 11.24 0.89 -19.61
C TRP A 85 9.89 0.21 -19.80
N ALA A 86 8.84 0.85 -19.30
CA ALA A 86 7.47 0.37 -19.26
C ALA A 86 6.48 1.51 -19.62
N PRO A 87 6.60 2.11 -20.81
CA PRO A 87 5.68 3.18 -21.23
C PRO A 87 4.25 2.65 -21.30
N GLY A 88 3.28 3.49 -20.93
CA GLY A 88 1.85 3.14 -20.94
C GLY A 88 1.38 2.31 -19.73
N ALA A 89 2.27 1.92 -18.81
CA ALA A 89 1.85 1.35 -17.53
C ALA A 89 1.19 2.41 -16.63
N SER A 90 0.32 1.98 -15.73
CA SER A 90 -0.31 2.89 -14.76
C SER A 90 0.71 3.44 -13.77
N LEU A 91 0.87 4.77 -13.75
CA LEU A 91 1.75 5.47 -12.81
C LEU A 91 1.38 5.16 -11.36
N ASP A 92 0.09 5.22 -11.04
CA ASP A 92 -0.40 4.98 -9.69
C ASP A 92 -0.11 3.54 -9.24
N ALA A 93 -0.29 2.55 -10.13
CA ALA A 93 0.00 1.15 -9.82
C ALA A 93 1.50 0.91 -9.61
N ALA A 94 2.36 1.53 -10.43
CA ALA A 94 3.80 1.37 -10.34
C ALA A 94 4.38 2.01 -9.06
N VAL A 95 3.90 3.21 -8.70
CA VAL A 95 4.25 3.87 -7.43
C VAL A 95 3.82 2.98 -6.25
N ALA A 96 2.60 2.46 -6.29
CA ALA A 96 2.08 1.59 -5.25
C ALA A 96 2.89 0.30 -5.08
N ALA A 97 3.22 -0.36 -6.20
CA ALA A 97 3.99 -1.60 -6.19
C ALA A 97 5.40 -1.38 -5.63
N ALA A 98 6.09 -0.34 -6.10
CA ALA A 98 7.44 -0.02 -5.66
C ALA A 98 7.51 0.28 -4.15
N ALA A 99 6.56 1.08 -3.65
CA ALA A 99 6.50 1.39 -2.23
C ALA A 99 6.15 0.15 -1.38
N ARG A 100 5.17 -0.65 -1.82
CA ARG A 100 4.78 -1.90 -1.14
C ARG A 100 5.97 -2.85 -1.02
N ASP A 101 6.69 -3.10 -2.11
CA ASP A 101 7.79 -4.06 -2.15
C ASP A 101 8.90 -3.68 -1.15
N VAL A 102 9.25 -2.40 -1.07
CA VAL A 102 10.23 -1.90 -0.10
C VAL A 102 9.69 -2.02 1.33
N LEU A 103 8.45 -1.58 1.59
CA LEU A 103 7.89 -1.53 2.94
C LEU A 103 7.63 -2.93 3.52
N VAL A 104 7.15 -3.89 2.73
CA VAL A 104 6.99 -5.28 3.18
C VAL A 104 8.34 -5.89 3.56
N THR A 105 9.41 -5.50 2.86
CA THR A 105 10.77 -5.98 3.12
C THR A 105 11.39 -5.32 4.36
N LEU A 106 11.28 -4.00 4.49
CA LEU A 106 11.97 -3.22 5.53
C LEU A 106 11.16 -3.07 6.83
N SER A 107 9.83 -3.19 6.75
CA SER A 107 8.90 -3.05 7.88
C SER A 107 7.95 -4.27 7.98
N PRO A 108 8.45 -5.47 8.31
CA PRO A 108 7.62 -6.69 8.32
C PRO A 108 6.41 -6.63 9.27
N ARG A 109 6.51 -5.86 10.36
CA ARG A 109 5.42 -5.66 11.33
C ARG A 109 4.21 -4.97 10.70
N THR A 110 4.40 -4.22 9.63
CA THR A 110 3.34 -3.53 8.87
C THR A 110 3.08 -4.17 7.51
N ALA A 111 3.61 -5.37 7.24
CA ALA A 111 3.47 -5.99 5.92
C ALA A 111 2.01 -6.23 5.52
N SER A 112 1.17 -6.72 6.46
CA SER A 112 -0.25 -6.97 6.20
C SER A 112 -1.03 -5.69 5.92
N THR A 113 -0.79 -4.62 6.69
CA THR A 113 -1.45 -3.32 6.49
C THR A 113 -0.96 -2.63 5.22
N THR A 114 0.33 -2.75 4.90
CA THR A 114 0.91 -2.26 3.64
C THR A 114 0.29 -2.99 2.44
N GLN A 115 0.15 -4.31 2.53
CA GLN A 115 -0.48 -5.11 1.47
C GLN A 115 -1.96 -4.73 1.28
N ALA A 116 -2.71 -4.55 2.37
CA ALA A 116 -4.09 -4.10 2.29
C ALA A 116 -4.22 -2.71 1.63
N ALA A 117 -3.30 -1.78 1.94
CA ALA A 117 -3.27 -0.47 1.29
C ALA A 117 -2.96 -0.58 -0.22
N TYR A 118 -2.07 -1.49 -0.60
CA TYR A 118 -1.77 -1.80 -2.00
C TYR A 118 -2.98 -2.35 -2.74
N ASP A 119 -3.66 -3.35 -2.18
CA ASP A 119 -4.84 -3.97 -2.77
C ASP A 119 -5.98 -2.94 -2.94
N ALA A 120 -6.16 -2.07 -1.93
CA ALA A 120 -7.10 -0.96 -1.99
C ALA A 120 -6.74 0.04 -3.09
N ALA A 121 -5.46 0.42 -3.23
CA ALA A 121 -5.01 1.32 -4.29
C ALA A 121 -5.29 0.72 -5.68
N LEU A 122 -4.98 -0.57 -5.90
CA LEU A 122 -5.25 -1.23 -7.17
C LEU A 122 -6.74 -1.30 -7.50
N SER A 123 -7.61 -1.49 -6.50
CA SER A 123 -9.06 -1.53 -6.73
C SER A 123 -9.64 -0.22 -7.26
N GLN A 124 -8.95 0.91 -7.06
CA GLN A 124 -9.36 2.23 -7.53
C GLN A 124 -8.86 2.53 -8.96
N ILE A 125 -7.84 1.81 -9.42
CA ILE A 125 -7.31 1.94 -10.77
C ILE A 125 -8.26 1.17 -11.70
N ARG A 126 -9.24 1.87 -12.27
CA ARG A 126 -10.07 1.34 -13.36
C ARG A 126 -9.15 0.86 -14.48
N GLU A 127 -9.38 -0.34 -15.02
CA GLU A 127 -8.74 -0.76 -16.28
C GLU A 127 -9.25 0.14 -17.42
N GLY A 128 -8.54 1.24 -17.66
CA GLY A 128 -8.70 2.07 -18.85
C GLY A 128 -7.70 1.61 -19.91
N PRO A 129 -8.08 1.54 -21.19
CA PRO A 129 -7.11 1.25 -22.23
C PRO A 129 -6.02 2.32 -22.22
N ALA A 130 -4.77 1.89 -22.40
CA ALA A 130 -3.66 2.81 -22.65
C ALA A 130 -4.01 3.75 -23.83
N PRO A 131 -3.75 5.06 -23.73
CA PRO A 131 -4.02 6.02 -24.80
C PRO A 131 -3.17 5.77 -26.05
#